data_AF-A0A5A7ZF26-F1
#
_entry.id   AF-A0A5A7ZF26-F1
#
_cell.length_a   1.000
_cell.length_b   1.000
_cell.length_c   1.000
_cell.angle_alpha   90.00
_cell.angle_beta   90.00
_cell.angle_gamma   90.00
#
_symmetry.space_group_name_H-M   'P 1'
#
loop_
_entity.id
_entity.type
_entity.pdbx_description
1 polymer ?
#
loop_
_entity_poly.entity_id
_entity_poly.type
_entity_poly.pdbx_seq_one_letter_code
_entity_poly.pdbx_strand_id
1 'polypeptide(L)'
;KNETKSDTKDPATPAAGIDVNALAAGDFSTVAGTWQNDLGDVIVLNNQGVVSHTLNGKESSDYTLLKGQVSDGSYVSTLAYTAGSSSATFLVIPEGAVLPDTGNENPKAQIRVGQDAITASRHPYYRVAD
;
A
#
# COMPACT_ATOMS: atom_id res chain seq x y z
N LYS A 1 18.29 47.54 -3.24
CA LYS A 1 19.22 46.38 -3.27
C LYS A 1 18.34 45.14 -3.30
N ASN A 2 18.22 44.51 -4.46
CA ASN A 2 17.56 43.23 -4.68
C ASN A 2 18.25 42.15 -3.84
N GLU A 3 17.49 41.20 -3.29
CA GLU A 3 17.83 39.77 -3.31
C GLU A 3 16.53 38.96 -3.29
N THR A 4 16.03 38.66 -4.48
CA THR A 4 15.12 37.54 -4.75
C THR A 4 15.92 36.25 -4.52
N LYS A 5 15.62 35.48 -3.47
CA LYS A 5 16.05 34.08 -3.41
C LYS A 5 14.96 33.26 -4.07
N SER A 6 15.21 32.94 -5.33
CA SER A 6 14.52 31.87 -6.05
C SER A 6 14.98 30.55 -5.46
N ASP A 7 14.28 30.06 -4.44
CA ASP A 7 14.30 28.64 -4.11
C ASP A 7 13.50 27.93 -5.21
N THR A 8 14.18 27.69 -6.33
CA THR A 8 13.74 26.68 -7.29
C THR A 8 13.85 25.36 -6.55
N LYS A 9 12.75 24.92 -5.95
CA LYS A 9 12.60 23.54 -5.52
C LYS A 9 12.65 22.71 -6.80
N ASP A 10 13.83 22.18 -7.12
CA ASP A 10 13.94 20.99 -7.97
C ASP A 10 12.80 20.04 -7.58
N PRO A 11 12.06 19.45 -8.54
CA PRO A 11 11.06 18.46 -8.17
C PRO A 11 11.79 17.42 -7.35
N ALA A 12 11.48 17.40 -6.05
CA ALA A 12 12.11 16.49 -5.12
C ALA A 12 11.83 15.09 -5.68
N THR A 13 12.87 14.40 -6.14
CA THR A 13 12.79 12.97 -6.36
C THR A 13 12.21 12.39 -5.07
N PRO A 14 11.03 11.73 -5.09
CA PRO A 14 10.48 11.15 -3.89
C PRO A 14 11.55 10.25 -3.30
N ALA A 15 11.83 10.35 -2.00
CA ALA A 15 12.67 9.36 -1.34
C ALA A 15 12.06 7.99 -1.63
N ALA A 16 12.71 7.17 -2.48
CA ALA A 16 12.27 5.83 -2.92
C ALA A 16 10.77 5.54 -2.68
N GLY A 17 9.89 6.22 -3.44
CA GLY A 17 8.44 6.16 -3.24
C GLY A 17 7.80 4.89 -3.81
N ILE A 18 6.52 4.68 -3.51
CA ILE A 18 5.71 3.63 -4.13
C ILE A 18 5.30 4.08 -5.53
N ASP A 19 5.64 3.31 -6.57
CA ASP A 19 5.20 3.55 -7.94
C ASP A 19 3.91 2.77 -8.23
N VAL A 20 2.76 3.43 -8.08
CA VAL A 20 1.44 2.82 -8.30
C VAL A 20 1.20 2.36 -9.75
N ASN A 21 1.90 2.94 -10.74
CA ASN A 21 1.78 2.50 -12.12
C ASN A 21 2.56 1.20 -12.36
N ALA A 22 3.73 1.05 -11.72
CA ALA A 22 4.46 -0.22 -11.70
C ALA A 22 3.60 -1.33 -11.05
N LEU A 23 2.93 -1.02 -9.93
CA LEU A 23 2.00 -1.96 -9.29
C LEU A 23 0.86 -2.40 -10.24
N ALA A 24 0.26 -1.46 -10.96
CA ALA A 24 -0.78 -1.76 -11.95
C ALA A 24 -0.28 -2.57 -13.16
N ALA A 25 1.02 -2.48 -13.46
CA ALA A 25 1.71 -3.31 -14.45
C ALA A 25 2.14 -4.69 -13.91
N GLY A 26 1.97 -4.95 -12.61
CA GLY A 26 2.34 -6.20 -11.94
C GLY A 26 3.77 -6.25 -11.40
N ASP A 27 4.46 -5.11 -11.35
CA ASP A 27 5.76 -4.98 -10.68
C ASP A 27 5.57 -4.42 -9.27
N PHE A 28 5.76 -5.28 -8.26
CA PHE A 28 5.58 -4.95 -6.85
C PHE A 28 6.89 -4.60 -6.13
N SER A 29 7.98 -4.36 -6.87
CA SER A 29 9.31 -4.10 -6.30
C SER A 29 9.31 -2.94 -5.30
N THR A 30 8.57 -1.87 -5.55
CA THR A 30 8.50 -0.70 -4.66
C THR A 30 7.70 -0.92 -3.37
N VAL A 31 6.96 -2.03 -3.27
CA VAL A 31 6.18 -2.40 -2.06
C VAL A 31 6.69 -3.66 -1.38
N ALA A 32 7.69 -4.34 -1.96
CA ALA A 32 8.32 -5.52 -1.40
C ALA A 32 8.82 -5.27 0.04
N GLY A 33 8.63 -6.25 0.91
CA GLY A 33 8.95 -6.20 2.33
C GLY A 33 7.81 -6.66 3.22
N THR A 34 8.03 -6.55 4.53
CA THR A 34 7.07 -6.91 5.57
C THR A 34 6.31 -5.67 6.03
N TRP A 35 4.98 -5.79 6.08
CA TRP A 35 4.09 -4.75 6.56
C TRP A 35 3.24 -5.29 7.71
N GLN A 36 3.07 -4.51 8.77
CA GLN A 36 2.35 -4.92 9.96
C GLN A 36 1.36 -3.84 10.40
N ASN A 37 0.17 -4.25 10.87
CA ASN A 37 -0.81 -3.35 11.48
C ASN A 37 -0.70 -3.36 13.03
N ASP A 38 -1.48 -2.50 13.68
CA ASP A 38 -1.54 -2.36 15.14
C ASP A 38 -2.15 -3.57 15.87
N LEU A 39 -2.84 -4.47 15.16
CA LEU A 39 -3.37 -5.72 15.70
C LEU A 39 -2.35 -6.87 15.67
N GLY A 40 -1.19 -6.65 15.04
CA GLY A 40 -0.16 -7.66 14.86
C GLY A 40 -0.35 -8.54 13.61
N ASP A 41 -1.34 -8.24 12.76
CA ASP A 41 -1.46 -8.88 11.44
C ASP A 41 -0.31 -8.44 10.54
N VAL A 42 0.16 -9.36 9.70
CA VAL A 42 1.35 -9.16 8.87
C VAL A 42 1.06 -9.53 7.43
N ILE A 43 1.45 -8.69 6.48
CA ILE A 43 1.48 -9.04 5.05
C ILE A 43 2.90 -8.92 4.53
N VAL A 44 3.37 -9.97 3.86
CA VAL A 44 4.70 -10.03 3.26
C VAL A 44 4.56 -9.95 1.75
N LEU A 45 5.26 -9.01 1.13
CA LEU A 45 5.24 -8.76 -0.31
C LEU A 45 6.63 -9.01 -0.90
N ASN A 46 6.67 -9.53 -2.12
CA ASN A 46 7.85 -9.53 -2.98
C ASN A 46 7.57 -8.75 -4.28
N ASN A 47 8.46 -8.83 -5.26
CA ASN A 47 8.29 -8.16 -6.56
C ASN A 47 7.15 -8.73 -7.43
N GLN A 48 6.62 -9.91 -7.10
CA GLN A 48 5.52 -10.57 -7.81
C GLN A 48 4.16 -10.42 -7.11
N GLY A 49 4.12 -9.88 -5.89
CA GLY A 49 2.90 -9.67 -5.11
C GLY A 49 2.99 -10.24 -3.71
N VAL A 50 1.88 -10.80 -3.21
CA VAL A 50 1.76 -11.34 -1.84
C VAL A 50 2.47 -12.68 -1.72
N VAL A 51 3.30 -12.80 -0.70
CA VAL A 51 3.98 -14.04 -0.29
C VAL A 51 3.17 -14.72 0.81
N SER A 52 2.78 -13.97 1.84
CA SER A 52 1.95 -14.47 2.93
C SER A 52 1.11 -13.37 3.56
N HIS A 53 0.01 -13.77 4.20
CA HIS A 53 -0.82 -12.91 5.01
C HIS A 53 -1.17 -13.64 6.32
N THR A 54 -0.78 -13.03 7.43
CA THR A 54 -1.15 -13.44 8.78
C THR A 54 -2.33 -12.60 9.24
N LEU A 55 -3.47 -13.25 9.47
CA LEU A 55 -4.68 -12.62 9.96
C LEU A 55 -5.11 -13.29 11.27
N ASN A 56 -5.29 -12.51 12.34
CA ASN A 56 -5.65 -13.02 13.67
C ASN A 56 -4.72 -14.14 14.15
N GLY A 57 -3.42 -13.99 13.90
CA GLY A 57 -2.39 -14.98 14.26
C GLY A 57 -2.36 -16.25 13.39
N LYS A 58 -3.14 -16.30 12.30
CA LYS A 58 -3.11 -17.41 11.33
C LYS A 58 -2.46 -16.95 10.04
N GLU A 59 -1.26 -17.45 9.78
CA GLU A 59 -0.57 -17.25 8.51
C GLU A 59 -1.11 -18.19 7.42
N SER A 60 -1.26 -17.67 6.21
CA SER A 60 -1.36 -18.48 5.00
C SER A 60 -0.58 -17.84 3.84
N SER A 61 -0.05 -18.69 2.97
CA SER A 61 0.56 -18.30 1.68
C SER A 61 -0.41 -18.50 0.50
N ASP A 62 -1.65 -18.94 0.75
CA ASP A 62 -2.65 -19.22 -0.28
C ASP A 62 -3.36 -17.94 -0.76
N TYR A 63 -2.64 -16.84 -0.88
CA TYR A 63 -3.17 -15.56 -1.32
C TYR A 63 -2.57 -15.13 -2.65
N THR A 64 -3.39 -14.46 -3.46
CA THR A 64 -2.92 -13.82 -4.69
C THR A 64 -3.56 -12.44 -4.85
N LEU A 65 -2.87 -11.56 -5.56
CA LEU A 65 -3.43 -10.28 -5.98
C LEU A 65 -4.00 -10.44 -7.39
N LEU A 66 -5.28 -10.10 -7.56
CA LEU A 66 -5.85 -9.96 -8.89
C LEU A 66 -5.28 -8.72 -9.58
N LYS A 67 -5.47 -8.62 -10.89
CA LYS A 67 -5.05 -7.43 -11.64
C LYS A 67 -5.69 -6.17 -11.04
N GLY A 68 -4.86 -5.28 -10.53
CA GLY A 68 -5.30 -4.01 -9.97
C GLY A 68 -5.27 -2.86 -10.97
N GLN A 69 -5.54 -1.66 -10.47
CA GLN A 69 -5.54 -0.42 -11.22
C GLN A 69 -5.14 0.75 -10.31
N VAL A 70 -4.80 1.88 -10.92
CA VAL A 70 -4.58 3.13 -10.20
C VAL A 70 -5.91 3.88 -10.07
N SER A 71 -6.24 4.32 -8.87
CA SER A 71 -7.36 5.23 -8.57
C SER A 71 -6.88 6.28 -7.57
N ASP A 72 -7.09 7.56 -7.87
CA ASP A 72 -6.82 8.67 -6.96
C ASP A 72 -5.39 8.66 -6.36
N GLY A 73 -4.40 8.32 -7.19
CA GLY A 73 -2.99 8.24 -6.77
C GLY A 73 -2.64 7.03 -5.91
N SER A 74 -3.57 6.09 -5.73
CA SER A 74 -3.39 4.84 -5.01
C SER A 74 -3.53 3.64 -5.94
N TYR A 75 -2.95 2.49 -5.56
CA TYR A 75 -3.17 1.23 -6.27
C TYR A 75 -4.22 0.40 -5.55
N VAL A 76 -5.27 0.00 -6.28
CA VAL A 76 -6.36 -0.84 -5.76
C VAL A 76 -6.42 -2.18 -6.49
N SER A 77 -6.55 -3.26 -5.72
CA SER A 77 -6.65 -4.63 -6.19
C SER A 77 -7.53 -5.46 -5.25
N THR A 78 -7.73 -6.72 -5.60
CA THR A 78 -8.38 -7.73 -4.78
C THR A 78 -7.34 -8.72 -4.27
N LEU A 79 -7.24 -8.86 -2.95
CA LEU A 79 -6.54 -9.97 -2.29
C LEU A 79 -7.48 -11.17 -2.25
N ALA A 80 -7.20 -12.19 -3.04
CA ALA A 80 -8.02 -13.40 -3.13
C ALA A 80 -7.37 -14.56 -2.39
N TYR A 81 -8.13 -15.23 -1.53
CA TYR A 81 -7.73 -16.48 -0.90
C TYR A 81 -7.98 -17.64 -1.86
N THR A 82 -6.91 -18.20 -2.40
CA THR A 82 -6.95 -19.22 -3.47
C THR A 82 -7.45 -20.58 -3.00
N ALA A 83 -7.33 -20.90 -1.71
CA ALA A 83 -7.84 -22.14 -1.12
C ALA A 83 -9.32 -22.06 -0.70
N GLY A 84 -10.03 -20.97 -1.03
CA GLY A 84 -11.43 -20.77 -0.68
C GLY A 84 -12.14 -19.71 -1.51
N SER A 85 -13.25 -19.18 -1.00
CA SER A 85 -14.08 -18.16 -1.70
C SER A 85 -14.01 -16.78 -1.04
N SER A 86 -12.97 -16.53 -0.25
CA SER A 86 -12.80 -15.29 0.49
C SER A 86 -11.91 -14.32 -0.27
N SER A 87 -12.30 -13.04 -0.27
CA SER A 87 -11.49 -11.96 -0.83
C SER A 87 -11.65 -10.68 -0.01
N ALA A 88 -10.64 -9.82 -0.12
CA ALA A 88 -10.63 -8.48 0.46
C ALA A 88 -10.15 -7.46 -0.57
N THR A 89 -10.49 -6.19 -0.35
CA THR A 89 -9.85 -5.08 -1.05
C THR A 89 -8.42 -4.95 -0.54
N PHE A 90 -7.48 -4.78 -1.45
CA PHE A 90 -6.08 -4.48 -1.18
C PHE A 90 -5.76 -3.11 -1.77
N LEU A 91 -5.45 -2.15 -0.90
CA LEU A 91 -5.19 -0.77 -1.29
C LEU A 91 -3.79 -0.38 -0.83
N VAL A 92 -2.95 0.06 -1.76
CA VAL A 92 -1.65 0.65 -1.46
C VAL A 92 -1.77 2.16 -1.64
N ILE A 93 -1.52 2.90 -0.56
CA ILE A 93 -1.60 4.35 -0.54
C ILE A 93 -0.17 4.90 -0.32
N PRO A 94 0.45 5.52 -1.33
CA PRO A 94 1.72 6.20 -1.17
C PRO A 94 1.65 7.34 -0.14
N GLU A 95 2.78 7.72 0.43
CA GLU A 95 2.89 8.99 1.16
C GLU A 95 2.55 10.17 0.23
N GLY A 96 1.79 11.14 0.72
CA GLY A 96 1.30 12.28 -0.05
C GLY A 96 0.07 12.01 -0.92
N ALA A 97 -0.35 10.75 -1.12
CA ALA A 97 -1.59 10.45 -1.84
C ALA A 97 -2.83 10.85 -1.02
N VAL A 98 -3.94 11.14 -1.68
CA VAL A 98 -5.19 11.53 -1.00
C VAL A 98 -5.82 10.30 -0.33
N LEU A 99 -6.11 10.42 0.97
CA LEU A 99 -6.81 9.39 1.73
C LEU A 99 -8.28 9.33 1.30
N PRO A 100 -8.80 8.14 0.92
CA PRO A 100 -10.15 8.01 0.38
C PRO A 100 -11.26 8.33 1.40
N ASP A 101 -10.95 8.21 2.69
CA ASP A 101 -11.89 8.39 3.80
C ASP A 101 -11.95 9.83 4.33
N THR A 102 -10.87 10.60 4.19
CA THR A 102 -10.78 11.95 4.77
C THR A 102 -10.55 13.05 3.73
N GLY A 103 -10.08 12.70 2.52
CA GLY A 103 -9.64 13.67 1.53
C GLY A 103 -8.32 14.38 1.87
N ASN A 104 -7.70 14.06 3.00
CA ASN A 104 -6.42 14.62 3.41
C ASN A 104 -5.26 13.91 2.74
N GLU A 105 -4.11 14.56 2.66
CA GLU A 105 -2.86 13.92 2.24
C GLU A 105 -2.46 12.82 3.24
N ASN A 106 -2.03 11.69 2.70
CA ASN A 106 -1.56 10.55 3.48
C ASN A 106 -0.18 10.86 4.09
N PRO A 107 -0.05 10.92 5.42
CA PRO A 107 1.21 11.32 6.06
C PRO A 107 2.32 10.27 5.96
N LYS A 108 1.99 9.01 5.62
CA LYS A 108 2.96 7.92 5.50
C LYS A 108 2.42 6.81 4.62
N ALA A 109 3.27 6.21 3.78
CA ALA A 109 2.89 5.07 2.96
C ALA A 109 2.25 3.94 3.80
N GLN A 110 1.11 3.43 3.34
CA GLN A 110 0.32 2.42 4.07
C GLN A 110 -0.35 1.44 3.11
N ILE A 111 -0.61 0.24 3.61
CA ILE A 111 -1.46 -0.75 2.96
C ILE A 111 -2.73 -0.92 3.77
N ARG A 112 -3.89 -0.93 3.12
CA ARG A 112 -5.18 -1.22 3.74
C ARG A 112 -5.73 -2.51 3.15
N VAL A 113 -6.09 -3.44 4.02
CA VAL A 113 -6.69 -4.73 3.65
C VAL A 113 -7.99 -4.90 4.40
N GLY A 114 -9.09 -5.15 3.68
CA GLY A 114 -10.39 -5.41 4.30
C GLY A 114 -11.52 -5.51 3.28
N GLN A 115 -12.65 -6.07 3.71
CA GLN A 115 -13.84 -6.17 2.86
C GLN A 115 -14.56 -4.82 2.69
N ASP A 116 -14.42 -3.93 3.68
CA ASP A 116 -14.96 -2.58 3.64
C ASP A 116 -13.86 -1.54 3.91
N ALA A 117 -14.04 -0.35 3.33
CA ALA A 117 -13.04 0.70 3.36
C ALA A 117 -12.84 1.31 4.76
N ILE A 118 -13.85 1.23 5.65
CA ILE A 118 -13.81 1.85 6.98
C ILE A 118 -13.02 0.96 7.94
N THR A 119 -13.28 -0.34 7.97
CA THR A 119 -12.53 -1.28 8.80
C THR A 119 -11.08 -1.34 8.34
N ALA A 120 -10.83 -1.33 7.03
CA ALA A 120 -9.48 -1.33 6.48
C ALA A 120 -8.69 -0.04 6.80
N SER A 121 -9.37 1.11 6.98
CA SER A 121 -8.71 2.37 7.36
C SER A 121 -8.35 2.47 8.84
N ARG A 122 -9.00 1.67 9.69
CA ARG A 122 -8.74 1.65 11.15
C ARG A 122 -7.46 0.93 11.52
N HIS A 123 -7.08 -0.08 10.76
CA HIS A 123 -5.91 -0.94 11.02
C HIS A 123 -4.98 -0.99 9.79
N PRO A 124 -4.44 0.16 9.35
CA PRO A 124 -3.52 0.20 8.23
C PRO A 124 -2.22 -0.52 8.58
N TYR A 125 -1.65 -1.18 7.58
CA TYR A 125 -0.36 -1.83 7.66
C TYR A 125 0.74 -0.82 7.28
N TYR A 126 1.81 -0.79 8.03
CA TYR A 126 3.01 0.01 7.77
C TYR A 126 4.23 -0.88 7.60
N ARG A 127 5.21 -0.44 6.80
CA ARG A 127 6.49 -1.14 6.68
C ARG A 127 7.12 -1.32 8.06
N VAL A 128 7.53 -2.55 8.35
CA VAL A 128 8.42 -2.86 9.47
C VAL A 128 9.82 -2.41 9.04
N ALA A 129 10.49 -1.60 9.85
CA ALA A 129 11.89 -1.26 9.61
C ALA A 129 12.75 -2.49 9.89
N ASP A 130 13.68 -2.79 8.99
CA ASP A 130 14.71 -3.81 9.20
C ASP A 130 15.63 -3.48 10.39
#